data_AF-A0A1L4BPT2-F1
#
_entry.id   AF-A0A1L4BPT2-F1
#
_cell.length_a   1.000
_cell.length_b   1.000
_cell.length_c   1.000
_cell.angle_alpha   90.00
_cell.angle_beta   90.00
_cell.angle_gamma   90.00
#
_symmetry.space_group_name_H-M   'P 1'
#
loop_
_entity.id
_entity.type
_entity.pdbx_description
1 polymer ?
#
loop_
_entity_poly.entity_id
_entity_poly.type
_entity_poly.pdbx_seq_one_letter_code
_entity_poly.pdbx_strand_id
1 'polypeptide(L)'
;MIKKFSVLTNSKEVKELEDLINKYYKPREYNCMIESHLSDILYRVTRDSIKANIKDLWYSLQNTVGHEIGLVYNTIQNDNTTLRLNSSIVVNILANDKNSDIVKSLQENADIIIKFRQVDIMEVFPSIKQEKREVISK
;
A
#
# COMPACT_ATOMS: atom_id res chain seq x y z
N MET A 1 14.99 6.12 -4.23
CA MET A 1 15.18 5.41 -2.94
C MET A 1 14.27 4.20 -2.97
N ILE A 2 14.77 2.98 -2.72
CA ILE A 2 13.93 1.78 -2.72
C ILE A 2 13.43 1.51 -1.30
N LYS A 3 12.10 1.51 -1.12
CA LYS A 3 11.44 1.01 0.10
C LYS A 3 10.88 -0.39 -0.15
N LYS A 4 10.93 -1.24 0.87
CA LYS A 4 10.39 -2.61 0.86
C LYS A 4 9.28 -2.76 1.90
N PHE A 5 8.29 -3.57 1.59
CA PHE A 5 7.09 -3.80 2.41
C PHE A 5 6.74 -5.29 2.49
N SER A 6 6.27 -5.71 3.66
CA SER A 6 5.71 -7.03 3.93
C SER A 6 4.21 -7.01 3.64
N VAL A 7 3.81 -7.30 2.40
CA VAL A 7 2.42 -7.16 1.93
C VAL A 7 1.63 -8.41 2.26
N LEU A 8 0.46 -8.24 2.89
CA LEU A 8 -0.50 -9.32 3.08
C LEU A 8 -1.18 -9.65 1.75
N THR A 9 -1.24 -10.93 1.41
CA THR A 9 -1.86 -11.41 0.17
C THR A 9 -2.63 -12.69 0.41
N ASN A 10 -3.49 -13.03 -0.57
CA ASN A 10 -4.16 -14.32 -0.68
C ASN A 10 -5.21 -14.65 0.41
N SER A 11 -5.61 -13.70 1.26
CA SER A 11 -6.78 -13.85 2.14
C SER A 11 -8.00 -13.13 1.55
N LYS A 12 -9.19 -13.73 1.70
CA LYS A 12 -10.47 -13.10 1.31
C LYS A 12 -10.69 -11.79 2.07
N GLU A 13 -10.37 -11.80 3.35
CA GLU A 13 -10.55 -10.66 4.25
C GLU A 13 -9.61 -9.50 3.88
N VAL A 14 -8.36 -9.82 3.50
CA VAL A 14 -7.42 -8.82 2.96
C VAL A 14 -7.97 -8.16 1.71
N LYS A 15 -8.49 -8.95 0.75
CA LYS A 15 -9.08 -8.42 -0.49
C LYS A 15 -10.30 -7.55 -0.20
N GLU A 16 -11.18 -8.01 0.69
CA GLU A 16 -12.39 -7.29 1.06
C GLU A 16 -12.07 -5.93 1.70
N LEU A 17 -11.10 -5.90 2.62
CA LEU A 17 -10.64 -4.65 3.23
C LEU A 17 -10.01 -3.71 2.19
N GLU A 18 -9.18 -4.23 1.29
CA GLU A 18 -8.54 -3.44 0.23
C GLU A 18 -9.55 -2.86 -0.75
N ASP A 19 -10.54 -3.64 -1.18
CA ASP A 19 -11.60 -3.18 -2.06
C ASP A 19 -12.45 -2.09 -1.38
N LEU A 20 -12.75 -2.27 -0.10
CA LEU A 20 -13.50 -1.30 0.70
C LEU A 20 -12.73 0.02 0.83
N ILE A 21 -11.44 -0.05 1.16
CA ILE A 21 -10.56 1.12 1.26
C ILE A 21 -10.43 1.79 -0.11
N ASN A 22 -10.11 1.07 -1.19
CA ASN A 22 -9.96 1.65 -2.53
C ASN A 22 -11.22 2.37 -3.02
N LYS A 23 -12.41 1.90 -2.59
CA LYS A 23 -13.69 2.51 -2.95
C LYS A 23 -13.96 3.82 -2.20
N TYR A 24 -13.57 3.93 -0.93
CA TYR A 24 -13.98 5.02 -0.05
C TYR A 24 -12.83 5.92 0.45
N TYR A 25 -11.58 5.53 0.22
CA TYR A 25 -10.38 6.27 0.55
C TYR A 25 -9.55 6.48 -0.73
N LYS A 26 -9.37 7.74 -1.11
CA LYS A 26 -8.49 8.12 -2.22
C LYS A 26 -7.48 9.16 -1.74
N PRO A 27 -6.18 8.91 -1.88
CA PRO A 27 -5.20 9.96 -1.67
C PRO A 27 -5.32 11.03 -2.74
N ARG A 28 -4.86 12.25 -2.39
CA ARG A 28 -4.95 13.43 -3.26
C ARG A 28 -3.73 13.57 -4.19
N GLU A 29 -2.67 12.83 -3.92
CA GLU A 29 -1.37 12.97 -4.57
C GLU A 29 -1.12 11.80 -5.53
N TYR A 30 -0.49 12.13 -6.67
CA TYR A 30 -0.09 11.20 -7.71
C TYR A 30 1.43 11.08 -7.75
N ASN A 31 1.95 9.99 -8.31
CA ASN A 31 3.39 9.69 -8.33
C ASN A 31 4.04 9.70 -6.94
N CYS A 32 3.30 9.23 -5.94
CA CYS A 32 3.75 9.16 -4.56
C CYS A 32 3.41 7.80 -3.94
N MET A 33 4.02 7.53 -2.81
CA MET A 33 3.65 6.43 -1.93
C MET A 33 3.25 7.02 -0.59
N ILE A 34 2.10 6.58 -0.06
CA ILE A 34 1.52 7.08 1.18
C ILE A 34 1.34 5.91 2.12
N GLU A 35 1.95 6.01 3.30
CA GLU A 35 1.73 5.10 4.42
C GLU A 35 0.62 5.71 5.30
N SER A 36 -0.34 4.91 5.72
CA SER A 36 -1.49 5.38 6.50
C SER A 36 -1.86 4.38 7.58
N HIS A 37 -2.24 4.91 8.74
CA HIS A 37 -2.79 4.13 9.84
C HIS A 37 -4.32 4.12 9.77
N LEU A 38 -4.95 3.23 10.54
CA LEU A 38 -6.41 3.10 10.59
C LEU A 38 -7.10 4.43 10.89
N SER A 39 -6.56 5.23 11.83
CA SER A 39 -7.12 6.54 12.19
C SER A 39 -7.24 7.49 11.00
N ASP A 40 -6.22 7.55 10.14
CA ASP A 40 -6.19 8.44 8.97
C ASP A 40 -7.21 8.00 7.92
N ILE A 41 -7.36 6.68 7.74
CA ILE A 41 -8.34 6.09 6.82
C ILE A 41 -9.75 6.42 7.31
N LEU A 42 -10.04 6.13 8.59
CA LEU A 42 -11.36 6.35 9.19
C LEU A 42 -11.77 7.83 9.21
N TYR A 43 -10.80 8.73 9.39
CA TYR A 43 -11.06 10.17 9.34
C TYR A 43 -11.54 10.63 7.95
N ARG A 44 -11.01 10.05 6.86
CA ARG A 44 -11.35 10.43 5.49
C ARG A 44 -12.60 9.74 4.93
N VAL A 45 -12.99 8.60 5.48
CA VAL A 45 -14.23 7.92 5.12
C VAL A 45 -15.41 8.66 5.75
N THR A 46 -16.40 9.10 4.98
CA THR A 46 -17.51 9.90 5.51
C THR A 46 -18.62 9.08 6.14
N ARG A 47 -18.86 7.85 5.66
CA ARG A 47 -20.00 7.01 6.07
C ARG A 47 -19.63 6.16 7.28
N ASP A 48 -20.36 6.30 8.38
CA ASP A 48 -20.06 5.59 9.63
C ASP A 48 -20.21 4.07 9.53
N SER A 49 -21.17 3.57 8.75
CA SER A 49 -21.29 2.12 8.49
C SER A 49 -20.07 1.55 7.77
N ILE A 50 -19.46 2.32 6.86
CA ILE A 50 -18.23 1.91 6.17
C ILE A 50 -17.03 1.98 7.13
N LYS A 51 -16.97 3.01 8.00
CA LYS A 51 -15.93 3.09 9.05
C LYS A 51 -15.97 1.87 9.96
N ALA A 52 -17.17 1.47 10.40
CA ALA A 52 -17.35 0.28 11.24
C ALA A 52 -16.82 -0.97 10.53
N ASN A 53 -17.22 -1.21 9.27
CA ASN A 53 -16.75 -2.36 8.50
C ASN A 53 -15.23 -2.37 8.30
N ILE A 54 -14.62 -1.22 7.96
CA ILE A 54 -13.17 -1.09 7.83
C ILE A 54 -12.49 -1.43 9.17
N LYS A 55 -13.01 -0.87 10.26
CA LYS A 55 -12.47 -1.08 11.62
C LYS A 55 -12.52 -2.55 12.02
N ASP A 56 -13.64 -3.22 11.78
CA ASP A 56 -13.84 -4.63 12.16
C ASP A 56 -12.92 -5.56 11.36
N LEU A 57 -12.88 -5.41 10.03
CA LEU A 57 -11.96 -6.17 9.16
C LEU A 57 -10.49 -5.91 9.52
N TRP A 58 -10.13 -4.66 9.83
CA TRP A 58 -8.77 -4.30 10.22
C TRP A 58 -8.35 -5.01 11.51
N TYR A 59 -9.17 -4.96 12.56
CA TYR A 59 -8.81 -5.61 13.82
C TYR A 59 -8.86 -7.12 13.73
N SER A 60 -9.79 -7.69 12.96
CA SER A 60 -9.84 -9.12 12.70
C SER A 60 -8.57 -9.62 12.00
N LEU A 61 -8.11 -8.91 10.96
CA LEU A 61 -6.83 -9.20 10.30
C LEU A 61 -5.65 -9.01 11.24
N GLN A 62 -5.61 -7.92 12.01
CA GLN A 62 -4.52 -7.66 12.95
C GLN A 62 -4.41 -8.75 14.03
N ASN A 63 -5.55 -9.25 14.53
CA ASN A 63 -5.61 -10.36 15.47
C ASN A 63 -5.16 -11.68 14.83
N THR A 64 -5.58 -11.93 13.58
CA THR A 64 -5.20 -13.14 12.83
C THR A 64 -3.71 -13.17 12.54
N VAL A 65 -3.13 -12.02 12.17
CA VAL A 65 -1.70 -11.88 11.92
C VAL A 65 -0.90 -11.84 13.23
N GLY A 66 -1.49 -11.39 14.34
CA GLY A 66 -0.77 -11.23 15.62
C GLY A 66 0.25 -10.09 15.62
N HIS A 67 0.23 -9.20 14.62
CA HIS A 67 1.09 -8.03 14.52
C HIS A 67 0.30 -6.83 14.02
N GLU A 68 0.80 -5.63 14.34
CA GLU A 68 0.26 -4.39 13.80
C GLU A 68 0.33 -4.40 12.26
N ILE A 69 -0.80 -4.01 11.65
CA ILE A 69 -0.90 -3.84 10.20
C ILE A 69 -0.98 -2.35 9.86
N GLY A 70 -0.62 -2.02 8.63
CA GLY A 70 -0.71 -0.68 8.06
C GLY A 70 -1.28 -0.71 6.65
N LEU A 71 -1.51 0.47 6.08
CA LEU A 71 -1.88 0.63 4.68
C LEU A 71 -0.78 1.36 3.93
N VAL A 72 -0.39 0.84 2.77
CA VAL A 72 0.45 1.54 1.80
C VAL A 72 -0.36 1.77 0.54
N TYR A 73 -0.53 3.03 0.13
CA TYR A 73 -1.14 3.39 -1.14
C TYR A 73 -0.05 3.83 -2.12
N ASN A 74 0.05 3.14 -3.25
CA ASN A 74 1.05 3.43 -4.27
C ASN A 74 0.43 3.99 -5.55
N THR A 75 0.93 5.12 -6.01
CA THR A 75 0.63 5.69 -7.33
C THR A 75 1.88 5.86 -8.21
N ILE A 76 3.05 5.39 -7.76
CA ILE A 76 4.30 5.44 -8.52
C ILE A 76 4.33 4.30 -9.52
N GLN A 77 4.38 4.64 -10.81
CA GLN A 77 4.51 3.70 -11.91
C GLN A 77 5.92 3.78 -12.51
N ASN A 78 6.75 2.77 -12.24
CA ASN A 78 8.05 2.56 -12.88
C ASN A 78 8.44 1.07 -12.86
N ASP A 79 9.43 0.70 -13.67
CA ASP A 79 9.84 -0.70 -13.88
C ASP A 79 10.48 -1.34 -12.64
N ASN A 80 10.99 -0.53 -11.71
CA ASN A 80 11.62 -0.98 -10.47
C ASN A 80 10.62 -1.22 -9.34
N THR A 81 9.35 -0.83 -9.51
CA THR A 81 8.30 -0.95 -8.49
C THR A 81 7.49 -2.22 -8.70
N THR A 82 7.43 -3.06 -7.65
CA THR A 82 6.65 -4.32 -7.66
C THR A 82 5.38 -4.24 -6.83
N LEU A 83 5.23 -3.20 -6.00
CA LEU A 83 4.00 -2.95 -5.26
C LEU A 83 2.89 -2.51 -6.23
N ARG A 84 1.68 -3.07 -6.07
CA ARG A 84 0.55 -2.74 -6.95
C ARG A 84 0.17 -1.26 -6.86
N LEU A 85 -0.38 -0.72 -7.94
CA LEU A 85 -0.85 0.67 -8.04
C LEU A 85 -2.22 0.85 -7.38
N ASN A 86 -2.33 0.65 -6.07
CA ASN A 86 -3.54 0.87 -5.25
C ASN A 86 -3.18 0.68 -3.77
N SER A 87 -4.20 0.58 -2.90
CA SER A 87 -4.03 0.26 -1.49
C SER A 87 -3.48 -1.16 -1.28
N SER A 88 -2.50 -1.32 -0.39
CA SER A 88 -1.99 -2.60 0.09
C SER A 88 -1.91 -2.66 1.60
N ILE A 89 -2.49 -3.72 2.17
CA ILE A 89 -2.34 -4.01 3.58
C ILE A 89 -0.95 -4.60 3.80
N VAL A 90 -0.22 -4.04 4.75
CA VAL A 90 1.13 -4.45 5.10
C VAL A 90 1.19 -4.83 6.56
N VAL A 91 2.12 -5.70 6.92
CA VAL A 91 2.50 -5.92 8.32
C VAL A 91 3.61 -4.93 8.65
N ASN A 92 3.51 -4.24 9.78
CA ASN A 92 4.51 -3.28 10.25
C ASN A 92 5.74 -4.00 10.86
N ILE A 93 6.37 -4.83 10.03
CA ILE A 93 7.66 -5.47 10.30
C ILE A 93 8.66 -5.01 9.25
N LEU A 94 9.93 -4.86 9.64
CA LEU A 94 10.98 -4.51 8.69
C LEU A 94 11.08 -5.57 7.59
N ALA A 95 10.86 -5.18 6.34
CA ALA A 95 10.96 -6.07 5.18
C ALA A 95 12.43 -6.29 4.78
N ASN A 96 13.16 -7.04 5.61
CA ASN A 96 14.55 -7.43 5.37
C ASN A 96 14.77 -8.93 5.63
N ASP A 97 15.87 -9.46 5.10
CA ASP A 97 16.19 -10.89 5.12
C ASP A 97 16.35 -11.45 6.55
N LYS A 98 16.59 -10.60 7.55
CA LYS A 98 16.71 -10.99 8.96
C LYS A 98 15.36 -11.36 9.59
N ASN A 99 14.25 -10.98 8.98
CA ASN A 99 12.90 -11.27 9.47
C ASN A 99 12.22 -12.43 8.73
N SER A 100 12.97 -13.24 7.96
CA SER A 100 12.41 -14.37 7.22
C SER A 100 11.71 -15.37 8.13
N ASP A 101 12.21 -15.58 9.34
CA ASP A 101 11.69 -16.57 10.27
C ASP A 101 10.40 -16.09 10.94
N ILE A 102 10.30 -14.79 11.23
CA ILE A 102 9.04 -14.16 11.67
C ILE A 102 8.01 -14.30 10.55
N VAL A 103 8.36 -13.92 9.33
CA VAL A 103 7.44 -14.01 8.18
C VAL A 103 6.95 -15.45 7.95
N LYS A 104 7.84 -16.44 8.01
CA LYS A 104 7.47 -17.86 7.91
C LYS A 104 6.51 -18.28 9.02
N SER A 105 6.83 -17.92 10.26
CA SER A 105 5.98 -18.22 11.41
C SER A 105 4.57 -17.60 11.27
N LEU A 106 4.48 -16.39 10.72
CA LEU A 106 3.18 -15.75 10.45
C LEU A 106 2.41 -16.44 9.33
N GLN A 107 3.10 -16.90 8.28
CA GLN A 107 2.48 -17.62 7.18
C GLN A 107 1.93 -18.99 7.61
N GLU A 108 2.62 -19.66 8.54
CA GLU A 108 2.23 -20.99 9.03
C GLU A 108 0.97 -20.95 9.93
N ASN A 109 0.74 -19.84 10.65
CA ASN A 109 -0.33 -19.76 11.65
C ASN A 109 -1.65 -19.17 11.14
N ALA A 110 -1.64 -18.43 10.02
CA ALA A 110 -2.74 -17.52 9.68
C ALA A 110 -3.46 -17.78 8.36
N ASP A 111 -3.07 -18.80 7.56
CA ASP A 111 -3.50 -18.95 6.15
C ASP A 111 -3.38 -17.63 5.34
N ILE A 112 -2.37 -16.83 5.69
CA ILE A 112 -2.09 -15.52 5.12
C ILE A 112 -0.71 -15.56 4.49
N ILE A 113 -0.61 -15.20 3.21
CA ILE A 113 0.66 -15.17 2.50
C ILE A 113 1.23 -13.76 2.56
N ILE A 114 2.34 -13.60 3.26
CA ILE A 114 3.15 -12.37 3.22
C ILE A 114 4.08 -12.40 2.01
N LYS A 115 4.09 -11.35 1.18
CA LYS A 115 5.04 -11.18 0.07
C LYS A 115 5.82 -9.89 0.22
N PHE A 116 7.12 -9.95 -0.01
CA PHE A 116 7.93 -8.74 -0.11
C PHE A 116 7.64 -8.03 -1.43
N ARG A 117 7.37 -6.73 -1.33
CA ARG A 117 7.15 -5.82 -2.46
C ARG A 117 7.98 -4.56 -2.25
N GLN A 118 8.32 -3.90 -3.34
CA GLN A 118 9.14 -2.71 -3.29
C GLN A 118 8.55 -1.58 -4.12
N VAL A 119 8.88 -0.35 -3.71
CA VAL A 119 8.59 0.89 -4.44
C VAL A 119 9.89 1.63 -4.63
N ASP A 120 10.20 1.99 -5.87
CA ASP A 120 11.31 2.87 -6.18
C ASP A 120 10.83 4.32 -6.23
N ILE A 121 11.13 5.06 -5.16
CA ILE A 121 10.74 6.45 -4.95
C ILE A 121 11.79 7.39 -5.54
N MET A 122 12.46 7.02 -6.64
CA MET A 122 13.27 8.00 -7.36
C MET A 122 12.38 9.18 -7.74
N GLU A 123 12.83 10.41 -7.43
CA GLU A 123 12.11 11.63 -7.78
C GLU A 123 11.75 11.56 -9.25
N VAL A 124 10.44 11.52 -9.54
CA VAL A 124 9.98 11.80 -10.90
C VAL A 124 10.26 13.28 -11.10
N PHE A 125 11.47 13.61 -11.53
CA PHE A 125 11.72 14.92 -12.13
C PHE A 125 10.64 15.07 -13.20
N PRO A 126 9.81 16.12 -13.15
CA PRO A 126 8.89 16.36 -14.24
C PRO A 126 9.75 16.46 -15.48
N SER A 127 9.59 15.51 -16.40
CA SER A 127 10.20 15.59 -17.72
C SER A 127 9.76 16.94 -18.26
N ILE A 128 10.67 17.92 -18.28
CA ILE A 128 10.45 19.17 -18.98
C ILE A 128 10.14 18.71 -20.40
N LYS A 129 8.85 18.75 -20.78
CA LYS A 129 8.47 18.61 -22.18
C LYS A 129 9.28 19.68 -22.88
N GLN A 130 10.33 19.29 -23.59
CA GLN A 130 10.99 20.17 -24.53
C GLN A 130 9.91 20.51 -25.56
N GLU A 131 9.22 21.63 -25.36
CA GLU A 131 8.51 22.30 -26.44
C GLU A 131 9.56 22.56 -27.51
N LYS A 132 9.54 21.76 -28.57
CA LYS A 132 10.17 22.12 -29.83
C LYS A 132 9.51 23.42 -30.27
N ARG A 133 10.13 24.55 -29.95
CA ARG A 133 9.84 25.81 -30.65
C ARG A 133 10.31 25.60 -32.08
N GLU A 134 9.36 25.32 -32.97
CA GLU A 134 9.58 25.50 -34.39
C GLU A 134 9.95 26.97 -34.60
N VAL A 135 11.21 27.20 -34.95
CA VAL A 135 11.69 28.49 -35.42
C VAL A 135 11.13 28.68 -36.82
N ILE A 136 9.98 29.36 -36.91
CA ILE A 136 9.51 29.89 -38.18
C ILE A 136 10.40 31.09 -38.50
N SER A 137 11.41 30.89 -39.34
CA SER A 137 12.12 32.00 -39.98
C SER A 137 11.19 32.64 -41.00
N LYS A 138 10.97 33.95 -40.88
CA LYS A 138 10.43 34.78 -41.96
C LYS A 138 11.50 35.05 -43.01
#